data_AF-A0AAQ0ZJ74-F1
#
_entry.id   AF-A0AAQ0ZJ74-F1
#
_cell.length_a   1.000
_cell.length_b   1.000
_cell.length_c   1.000
_cell.angle_alpha   90.00
_cell.angle_beta   90.00
_cell.angle_gamma   90.00
#
_symmetry.space_group_name_H-M   'P 1'
#
loop_
_entity.id
_entity.type
_entity.pdbx_description
1 polymer ?
#
loop_
_entity_poly.entity_id
_entity_poly.type
_entity_poly.pdbx_seq_one_letter_code
_entity_poly.pdbx_strand_id
1 'polypeptide(L)'
;MKFTAEQLHKLEKITEKEQISNFDDFEKLLHEDLCRIIRRMESSSDKYFVEKEDDITTEIVGRLYEAGWTNVQEQTKEVGSVDIHIEFNGFKWICEAKRNYGNLNLFEGLLQLTTRYAKNQDRVAFFIYHQKKSLLPSIKSFHNFLTSKEWVSRKGFEDHIDEIEACFDQVEIPDDVTYDKTPYTIKVKKLCGSPLIINIFWADFSFIPLDKSGRQSESIQIKNARLALMTAFFEYKKDPNLGTQQFIPLLQKYFKFDE
;
A
#
# COMPACT_ATOMS: atom_id res chain seq x y z
N MET A 1 25.55 -13.90 32.93
CA MET A 1 25.62 -13.46 31.52
C MET A 1 24.63 -12.30 31.38
N LYS A 2 25.05 -11.12 30.93
CA LYS A 2 24.13 -9.98 30.70
C LYS A 2 23.76 -9.95 29.22
N PHE A 3 22.47 -9.99 28.92
CA PHE A 3 21.97 -9.82 27.57
C PHE A 3 22.14 -8.36 27.12
N THR A 4 22.39 -8.14 25.84
CA THR A 4 22.35 -6.80 25.23
C THR A 4 20.91 -6.31 25.13
N ALA A 5 20.71 -4.99 24.96
CA ALA A 5 19.37 -4.43 24.76
C ALA A 5 18.64 -5.04 23.54
N GLU A 6 19.39 -5.34 22.48
CA GLU A 6 18.85 -5.98 21.27
C GLU A 6 18.44 -7.44 21.53
N GLN A 7 19.19 -8.18 22.35
CA GLN A 7 18.84 -9.53 22.76
C GLN A 7 17.61 -9.55 23.66
N LEU A 8 17.48 -8.60 24.59
CA LEU A 8 16.30 -8.46 25.44
C LEU A 8 15.05 -8.13 24.62
N HIS A 9 15.13 -7.17 23.70
CA HIS A 9 14.02 -6.82 22.80
C HIS A 9 13.57 -8.01 21.94
N LYS A 10 14.52 -8.83 21.47
CA LYS A 10 14.20 -10.04 20.71
C LYS A 10 13.50 -11.11 21.56
N LEU A 11 13.90 -11.28 22.82
CA LEU A 11 13.26 -12.19 23.76
C LEU A 11 11.85 -11.72 24.15
N GLU A 12 11.67 -10.43 24.38
CA GLU A 12 10.36 -9.81 24.63
C GLU A 12 9.41 -10.08 23.46
N LYS A 13 9.86 -9.87 22.22
CA LYS A 13 9.05 -10.14 21.02
C LYS A 13 8.67 -11.61 20.84
N ILE A 14 9.55 -12.55 21.19
CA ILE A 14 9.23 -13.98 21.20
C ILE A 14 8.15 -14.26 22.25
N THR A 15 8.29 -13.69 23.44
CA THR A 15 7.35 -13.88 24.55
C THR A 15 5.97 -13.31 24.22
N GLU A 16 5.89 -12.13 23.59
CA GLU A 16 4.62 -11.54 23.13
C GLU A 16 3.91 -12.45 22.11
N LYS A 17 4.67 -13.06 21.19
CA LYS A 17 4.12 -13.98 20.18
C LYS A 17 3.59 -15.28 20.76
N GLU A 18 4.20 -15.77 21.85
CA GLU A 18 3.70 -16.95 22.58
C GLU A 18 2.36 -16.68 23.29
N GLN A 19 2.02 -15.42 23.55
CA GLN A 19 0.75 -15.02 24.17
C GLN A 19 -0.41 -14.88 23.17
N ILE A 20 -0.15 -15.00 21.86
CA ILE A 20 -1.19 -14.93 20.83
C ILE A 20 -2.15 -16.10 21.01
N SER A 21 -3.37 -15.81 21.44
CA SER A 21 -4.41 -16.80 21.74
C SER A 21 -5.56 -16.80 20.73
N ASN A 22 -5.77 -15.67 20.06
CA ASN A 22 -6.87 -15.45 19.12
C ASN A 22 -6.40 -14.56 17.95
N PHE A 23 -7.27 -14.39 16.95
CA PHE A 23 -6.95 -13.60 15.76
C PHE A 23 -6.72 -12.12 16.07
N ASP A 24 -7.41 -11.56 17.06
CA ASP A 24 -7.26 -10.14 17.43
C ASP A 24 -5.88 -9.87 18.03
N ASP A 25 -5.39 -10.77 18.91
CA ASP A 25 -4.03 -10.69 19.46
C ASP A 25 -2.98 -10.78 18.35
N PHE A 26 -3.17 -11.72 17.42
CA PHE A 26 -2.32 -11.92 16.26
C PHE A 26 -2.26 -10.67 15.37
N GLU A 27 -3.43 -10.18 14.95
CA GLU A 27 -3.56 -9.02 14.06
C GLU A 27 -2.97 -7.77 14.70
N LYS A 28 -3.24 -7.54 16.00
CA LYS A 28 -2.68 -6.42 16.75
C LYS A 28 -1.16 -6.44 16.75
N LEU A 29 -0.54 -7.56 17.13
CA LEU A 29 0.92 -7.65 17.21
C LEU A 29 1.57 -7.54 15.83
N LEU A 30 0.95 -8.13 14.81
CA LEU A 30 1.39 -8.00 13.42
C LEU A 30 1.34 -6.54 12.96
N HIS A 31 0.25 -5.83 13.25
CA HIS A 31 0.10 -4.41 12.89
C HIS A 31 1.13 -3.53 13.61
N GLU A 32 1.44 -3.79 14.88
CA GLU A 32 2.49 -3.06 15.60
C GLU A 32 3.87 -3.23 14.93
N ASP A 33 4.22 -4.46 14.55
CA ASP A 33 5.47 -4.74 13.84
C ASP A 33 5.49 -4.09 12.44
N LEU A 34 4.38 -4.18 11.69
CA LEU A 34 4.23 -3.55 10.37
C LEU A 34 4.37 -2.02 10.45
N CYS A 35 3.70 -1.37 11.41
CA CYS A 35 3.83 0.06 11.63
C CYS A 35 5.28 0.47 11.93
N ARG A 36 6.00 -0.32 12.74
CA ARG A 36 7.42 -0.08 13.01
C ARG A 36 8.28 -0.25 11.76
N ILE A 37 8.01 -1.28 10.95
CA ILE A 37 8.70 -1.55 9.69
C ILE A 37 8.50 -0.40 8.70
N ILE A 38 7.25 -0.01 8.47
CA ILE A 38 6.87 1.08 7.56
C ILE A 38 7.53 2.39 8.00
N ARG A 39 7.41 2.78 9.28
CA ARG A 39 8.06 3.99 9.82
C ARG A 39 9.57 4.00 9.63
N ARG A 40 10.23 2.84 9.79
CA ARG A 40 11.66 2.72 9.53
C ARG A 40 11.98 2.89 8.05
N MET A 41 11.19 2.32 7.15
CA MET A 41 11.39 2.52 5.71
C MET A 41 11.13 3.97 5.28
N GLU A 42 10.10 4.63 5.83
CA GLU A 42 9.76 6.03 5.54
C GLU A 42 10.87 7.00 5.98
N SER A 43 11.56 6.72 7.09
CA SER A 43 12.76 7.48 7.50
C SER A 43 13.93 7.39 6.52
N SER A 44 13.87 6.46 5.55
CA SER A 44 14.80 6.31 4.44
C SER A 44 14.08 6.44 3.09
N SER A 45 13.09 7.34 3.00
CA SER A 45 12.25 7.48 1.80
C SER A 45 13.05 7.84 0.54
N ASP A 46 14.24 8.43 0.67
CA ASP A 46 15.20 8.68 -0.42
C ASP A 46 15.63 7.39 -1.17
N LYS A 47 15.48 6.24 -0.53
CA LYS A 47 15.72 4.92 -1.13
C LYS A 47 14.50 4.40 -1.87
N TYR A 48 13.30 4.63 -1.34
CA TYR A 48 12.07 3.96 -1.80
C TYR A 48 11.20 4.81 -2.73
N PHE A 49 11.41 6.12 -2.85
CA PHE A 49 10.51 7.02 -3.60
C PHE A 49 10.40 6.76 -5.11
N VAL A 50 11.28 5.93 -5.68
CA VAL A 50 11.23 5.51 -7.10
C VAL A 50 11.10 4.00 -7.30
N GLU A 51 11.11 3.22 -6.22
CA GLU A 51 11.11 1.77 -6.27
C GLU A 51 9.73 1.23 -6.71
N LYS A 52 9.74 -0.01 -7.21
CA LYS A 52 8.50 -0.66 -7.68
C LYS A 52 7.69 -1.18 -6.49
N GLU A 53 6.45 -1.54 -6.79
CA GLU A 53 5.51 -2.14 -5.82
C GLU A 53 6.14 -3.39 -5.21
N ASP A 54 6.49 -4.36 -6.05
CA ASP A 54 7.15 -5.61 -5.68
C ASP A 54 8.39 -5.39 -4.82
N ASP A 55 9.30 -4.48 -5.22
CA ASP A 55 10.55 -4.23 -4.48
C ASP A 55 10.28 -3.74 -3.03
N ILE A 56 9.27 -2.87 -2.86
CA ILE A 56 8.86 -2.38 -1.54
C ILE A 56 8.18 -3.49 -0.74
N THR A 57 7.31 -4.27 -1.37
CA THR A 57 6.62 -5.41 -0.76
C THR A 57 7.62 -6.45 -0.26
N THR A 58 8.61 -6.81 -1.08
CA THR A 58 9.68 -7.76 -0.74
C THR A 58 10.50 -7.28 0.46
N GLU A 59 10.84 -5.98 0.52
CA GLU A 59 11.54 -5.42 1.69
C GLU A 59 10.71 -5.52 2.97
N ILE A 60 9.39 -5.27 2.91
CA ILE A 60 8.50 -5.43 4.07
C ILE A 60 8.45 -6.89 4.51
N VAL A 61 8.32 -7.83 3.57
CA VAL A 61 8.30 -9.27 3.84
C VAL A 61 9.61 -9.73 4.49
N GLY A 62 10.76 -9.30 3.97
CA GLY A 62 12.07 -9.57 4.56
C GLY A 62 12.16 -9.09 6.01
N ARG A 63 11.67 -7.87 6.29
CA ARG A 63 11.65 -7.31 7.65
C ARG A 63 10.67 -8.00 8.59
N LEU A 64 9.55 -8.50 8.08
CA LEU A 64 8.63 -9.33 8.88
C LEU A 64 9.28 -10.65 9.27
N TYR A 65 10.04 -11.27 8.35
CA TYR A 65 10.84 -12.45 8.65
C TYR A 65 11.88 -12.15 9.74
N GLU A 66 12.61 -11.04 9.64
CA GLU A 66 13.55 -10.57 10.68
C GLU A 66 12.87 -10.31 12.03
N ALA A 67 11.62 -9.82 12.02
CA ALA A 67 10.80 -9.66 13.21
C ALA A 67 10.31 -10.99 13.81
N GLY A 68 10.60 -12.13 13.17
CA GLY A 68 10.28 -13.47 13.65
C GLY A 68 8.87 -13.92 13.27
N TRP A 69 8.28 -13.39 12.21
CA TRP A 69 7.08 -13.98 11.61
C TRP A 69 7.51 -15.13 10.70
N THR A 70 7.15 -16.35 11.07
CA THR A 70 7.45 -17.57 10.31
C THR A 70 6.30 -17.82 9.33
N ASN A 71 6.59 -18.21 8.07
CA ASN A 71 5.61 -18.38 6.99
C ASN A 71 5.01 -17.08 6.44
N VAL A 72 5.86 -16.09 6.20
CA VAL A 72 5.54 -14.94 5.34
C VAL A 72 5.89 -15.33 3.90
N GLN A 73 4.93 -15.22 2.98
CA GLN A 73 5.08 -15.57 1.58
C GLN A 73 4.65 -14.41 0.68
N GLU A 74 5.41 -14.19 -0.39
CA GLU A 74 5.03 -13.33 -1.50
C GLU A 74 4.33 -14.17 -2.57
N GLN A 75 3.34 -13.57 -3.26
CA GLN A 75 2.76 -14.10 -4.50
C GLN A 75 2.28 -15.56 -4.42
N THR A 76 1.46 -15.89 -3.41
CA THR A 76 1.03 -17.27 -3.18
C THR A 76 0.04 -17.75 -4.24
N LYS A 77 0.49 -18.68 -5.10
CA LYS A 77 -0.30 -19.20 -6.22
C LYS A 77 -1.55 -20.00 -5.80
N GLU A 78 -1.57 -20.56 -4.58
CA GLU A 78 -2.64 -21.46 -4.12
C GLU A 78 -3.99 -20.78 -3.86
N VAL A 79 -4.01 -19.46 -3.63
CA VAL A 79 -5.24 -18.68 -3.32
C VAL A 79 -5.54 -17.63 -4.39
N GLY A 80 -4.77 -17.63 -5.49
CA GLY A 80 -4.64 -16.47 -6.37
C GLY A 80 -3.68 -15.48 -5.72
N SER A 81 -2.55 -15.22 -6.39
CA SER A 81 -1.38 -14.49 -5.89
C SER A 81 -1.72 -13.16 -5.20
N VAL A 82 -1.92 -13.18 -3.89
CA VAL A 82 -1.95 -11.98 -3.04
C VAL A 82 -0.52 -11.54 -2.74
N ASP A 83 -0.31 -10.24 -2.61
CA ASP A 83 1.04 -9.67 -2.50
C ASP A 83 1.77 -10.12 -1.22
N ILE A 84 1.07 -10.15 -0.08
CA ILE A 84 1.61 -10.66 1.19
C ILE A 84 0.63 -11.67 1.80
N HIS A 85 1.15 -12.84 2.17
CA HIS A 85 0.44 -13.86 2.93
C HIS A 85 1.23 -14.24 4.17
N ILE A 86 0.58 -14.27 5.33
CA ILE A 86 1.19 -14.66 6.60
C ILE A 86 0.32 -15.74 7.24
N GLU A 87 0.93 -16.86 7.59
CA GLU A 87 0.30 -17.88 8.43
C GLU A 87 1.02 -18.00 9.78
N PHE A 88 0.30 -17.80 10.88
CA PHE A 88 0.87 -17.93 12.22
C PHE A 88 -0.11 -18.64 13.15
N ASN A 89 0.30 -19.78 13.72
CA ASN A 89 -0.52 -20.60 14.62
C ASN A 89 -1.94 -20.90 14.10
N GLY A 90 -2.07 -21.13 12.79
CA GLY A 90 -3.36 -21.40 12.13
C GLY A 90 -4.18 -20.17 11.75
N PHE A 91 -3.78 -18.97 12.18
CA PHE A 91 -4.33 -17.72 11.68
C PHE A 91 -3.75 -17.40 10.31
N LYS A 92 -4.59 -16.87 9.41
CA LYS A 92 -4.19 -16.45 8.07
C LYS A 92 -4.46 -14.97 7.89
N TRP A 93 -3.46 -14.24 7.43
CA TRP A 93 -3.57 -12.83 7.12
C TRP A 93 -3.08 -12.59 5.69
N ILE A 94 -3.86 -11.83 4.93
CA ILE A 94 -3.55 -11.52 3.53
C ILE A 94 -3.60 -10.01 3.31
N CYS A 95 -2.72 -9.54 2.43
CA CYS A 95 -2.65 -8.14 2.06
C CYS A 95 -2.34 -7.95 0.59
N GLU A 96 -3.16 -7.14 -0.08
CA GLU A 96 -2.82 -6.59 -1.39
C GLU A 96 -2.00 -5.30 -1.19
N ALA A 97 -1.07 -5.02 -2.07
CA ALA A 97 -0.29 -3.79 -2.11
C ALA A 97 -0.53 -3.07 -3.44
N LYS A 98 -0.60 -1.74 -3.41
CA LYS A 98 -0.67 -0.90 -4.61
C LYS A 98 0.18 0.35 -4.47
N ARG A 99 0.96 0.69 -5.49
CA ARG A 99 1.51 2.04 -5.66
C ARG A 99 0.37 3.01 -5.95
N ASN A 100 0.37 4.17 -5.31
CA ASN A 100 -0.66 5.17 -5.54
C ASN A 100 -0.46 5.91 -6.88
N TYR A 101 -0.90 5.27 -7.97
CA TYR A 101 -1.00 5.93 -9.29
C TYR A 101 -2.31 6.70 -9.47
N GLY A 102 -3.31 6.48 -8.62
CA GLY A 102 -4.57 7.22 -8.56
C GLY A 102 -5.73 6.32 -8.11
N ASN A 103 -6.88 6.94 -7.81
CA ASN A 103 -7.98 6.26 -7.12
C ASN A 103 -8.50 5.01 -7.81
N LEU A 104 -8.60 5.02 -9.15
CA LEU A 104 -9.03 3.83 -9.91
C LEU A 104 -8.08 2.64 -9.73
N ASN A 105 -6.76 2.89 -9.71
CA ASN A 105 -5.77 1.83 -9.52
C ASN A 105 -5.80 1.28 -8.08
N LEU A 106 -6.05 2.14 -7.10
CA LEU A 106 -6.27 1.69 -5.71
C LEU A 106 -7.58 0.90 -5.59
N PHE A 107 -8.63 1.33 -6.27
CA PHE A 107 -9.93 0.65 -6.29
C PHE A 107 -9.85 -0.72 -6.96
N GLU A 108 -9.09 -0.87 -8.05
CA GLU A 108 -8.79 -2.18 -8.65
C GLU A 108 -8.14 -3.13 -7.62
N GLY A 109 -7.23 -2.63 -6.77
CA GLY A 109 -6.68 -3.42 -5.67
C GLY A 109 -7.74 -3.86 -4.65
N LEU A 110 -8.65 -2.97 -4.27
CA LEU A 110 -9.79 -3.31 -3.41
C LEU A 110 -10.71 -4.36 -4.05
N LEU A 111 -10.98 -4.25 -5.35
CA LEU A 111 -11.76 -5.24 -6.10
C LEU A 111 -11.09 -6.62 -6.05
N GLN A 112 -9.76 -6.69 -6.18
CA GLN A 112 -9.06 -7.97 -6.07
C GLN A 112 -9.23 -8.59 -4.68
N LEU A 113 -9.12 -7.78 -3.62
CA LEU A 113 -9.38 -8.25 -2.26
C LEU A 113 -10.82 -8.75 -2.08
N THR A 114 -11.83 -7.97 -2.47
CA THR A 114 -13.24 -8.31 -2.20
C THR A 114 -13.80 -9.42 -3.09
N THR A 115 -13.32 -9.54 -4.33
CA THR A 115 -13.91 -10.47 -5.32
C THR A 115 -13.07 -11.73 -5.53
N ARG A 116 -11.74 -11.68 -5.36
CA ARG A 116 -10.83 -12.80 -5.65
C ARG A 116 -10.26 -13.42 -4.38
N TYR A 117 -9.74 -12.63 -3.45
CA TYR A 117 -8.89 -13.16 -2.37
C TYR A 117 -9.62 -13.39 -1.04
N ALA A 118 -10.50 -12.47 -0.62
CA ALA A 118 -11.24 -12.57 0.65
C ALA A 118 -12.43 -13.55 0.53
N LYS A 119 -12.14 -14.84 0.36
CA LYS A 119 -13.18 -15.89 0.27
C LYS A 119 -13.61 -16.35 1.67
N ASN A 120 -12.64 -16.76 2.48
CA ASN A 120 -12.84 -17.30 3.83
C ASN A 120 -12.31 -16.35 4.92
N GLN A 121 -11.92 -15.14 4.52
CA GLN A 121 -11.40 -14.12 5.39
C GLN A 121 -12.50 -13.10 5.68
N ASP A 122 -12.59 -12.69 6.93
CA ASP A 122 -13.46 -11.59 7.37
C ASP A 122 -12.65 -10.30 7.58
N ARG A 123 -11.32 -10.42 7.62
CA ARG A 123 -10.37 -9.30 7.73
C ARG A 123 -9.20 -9.50 6.79
N VAL A 124 -8.84 -8.43 6.09
CA VAL A 124 -7.70 -8.36 5.16
C VAL A 124 -7.02 -7.00 5.29
N ALA A 125 -5.86 -6.84 4.66
CA ALA A 125 -5.17 -5.56 4.60
C ALA A 125 -4.94 -5.06 3.18
N PHE A 126 -4.75 -3.75 3.06
CA PHE A 126 -4.41 -3.09 1.81
C PHE A 126 -3.30 -2.08 2.03
N PHE A 127 -2.14 -2.32 1.44
CA PHE A 127 -0.99 -1.43 1.50
C PHE A 127 -1.01 -0.47 0.33
N ILE A 128 -0.84 0.81 0.62
CA ILE A 128 -0.81 1.88 -0.36
C ILE A 128 0.53 2.58 -0.24
N TYR A 129 1.40 2.37 -1.24
CA TYR A 129 2.70 3.01 -1.31
C TYR A 129 2.55 4.38 -1.97
N HIS A 130 2.69 5.43 -1.18
CA HIS A 130 2.60 6.80 -1.66
C HIS A 130 3.99 7.39 -1.90
N GLN A 131 4.29 7.71 -3.14
CA GLN A 131 5.58 8.32 -3.53
C GLN A 131 5.41 9.72 -4.15
N LYS A 132 4.15 10.17 -4.32
CA LYS A 132 3.81 11.45 -4.94
C LYS A 132 3.98 12.60 -3.94
N LYS A 133 3.79 13.84 -4.41
CA LYS A 133 3.79 15.01 -3.54
C LYS A 133 2.56 15.00 -2.65
N SER A 134 2.79 15.04 -1.33
CA SER A 134 1.78 15.21 -0.28
C SER A 134 0.78 14.05 -0.17
N LEU A 135 0.86 13.32 0.93
CA LEU A 135 -0.01 12.19 1.23
C LEU A 135 -1.46 12.58 1.54
N LEU A 136 -1.69 13.59 2.38
CA LEU A 136 -3.03 13.92 2.88
C LEU A 136 -4.08 14.19 1.77
N PRO A 137 -3.78 14.96 0.71
CA PRO A 137 -4.71 15.11 -0.42
C PRO A 137 -5.05 13.79 -1.11
N SER A 138 -4.11 12.85 -1.17
CA SER A 138 -4.34 11.54 -1.78
C SER A 138 -5.27 10.67 -0.95
N ILE A 139 -5.11 10.68 0.38
CA ILE A 139 -6.03 9.99 1.31
C ILE A 139 -7.45 10.52 1.10
N LYS A 140 -7.63 11.86 1.17
CA LYS A 140 -8.93 12.51 0.99
C LYS A 140 -9.54 12.23 -0.38
N SER A 141 -8.73 12.28 -1.43
CA SER A 141 -9.20 12.00 -2.78
C SER A 141 -9.67 10.55 -2.92
N PHE A 142 -8.95 9.59 -2.35
CA PHE A 142 -9.36 8.18 -2.37
C PHE A 142 -10.65 7.94 -1.59
N HIS A 143 -10.80 8.58 -0.43
CA HIS A 143 -12.02 8.50 0.38
C HIS A 143 -13.22 9.05 -0.37
N ASN A 144 -13.08 10.27 -0.91
CA ASN A 144 -14.13 10.89 -1.71
C ASN A 144 -14.49 10.00 -2.89
N PHE A 145 -13.52 9.39 -3.58
CA PHE A 145 -13.77 8.49 -4.69
C PHE A 145 -14.63 7.27 -4.31
N LEU A 146 -14.39 6.69 -3.13
CA LEU A 146 -15.17 5.56 -2.63
C LEU A 146 -16.59 5.98 -2.24
N THR A 147 -16.73 7.09 -1.50
CA THR A 147 -18.02 7.53 -0.95
C THR A 147 -18.92 8.19 -1.99
N SER A 148 -18.34 8.91 -2.96
CA SER A 148 -19.06 9.54 -4.08
C SER A 148 -19.41 8.56 -5.20
N LYS A 149 -18.90 7.32 -5.12
CA LYS A 149 -19.06 6.28 -6.15
C LYS A 149 -18.57 6.73 -7.52
N GLU A 150 -17.47 7.49 -7.56
CA GLU A 150 -16.83 7.97 -8.79
C GLU A 150 -16.39 6.84 -9.75
N TRP A 151 -16.36 5.59 -9.28
CA TRP A 151 -16.08 4.41 -10.08
C TRP A 151 -17.25 3.99 -11.00
N VAL A 152 -18.50 4.39 -10.72
CA VAL A 152 -19.69 3.97 -11.51
C VAL A 152 -19.62 4.44 -12.95
N SER A 153 -19.02 5.61 -13.20
CA SER A 153 -18.91 6.20 -14.53
C SER A 153 -17.65 5.77 -15.30
N ARG A 154 -16.88 4.80 -14.77
CA ARG A 154 -15.58 4.42 -15.32
C ARG A 154 -15.69 3.30 -16.34
N LYS A 155 -15.00 3.51 -17.47
CA LYS A 155 -14.87 2.53 -18.54
C LYS A 155 -14.13 1.29 -18.05
N GLY A 156 -14.66 0.11 -18.33
CA GLY A 156 -14.14 -1.21 -17.93
C GLY A 156 -14.90 -1.90 -16.79
N PHE A 157 -15.91 -1.25 -16.20
CA PHE A 157 -16.75 -1.81 -15.14
C PHE A 157 -18.19 -2.03 -15.56
N GLU A 158 -18.58 -1.68 -16.79
CA GLU A 158 -19.96 -1.67 -17.26
C GLU A 158 -20.63 -3.04 -17.15
N ASP A 159 -19.90 -4.11 -17.47
CA ASP A 159 -20.41 -5.48 -17.47
C ASP A 159 -20.50 -6.11 -16.05
N HIS A 160 -19.95 -5.43 -15.04
CA HIS A 160 -19.84 -5.95 -13.66
C HIS A 160 -20.32 -4.93 -12.61
N ILE A 161 -21.08 -3.92 -13.03
CA ILE A 161 -21.42 -2.80 -12.15
C ILE A 161 -22.27 -3.24 -10.96
N ASP A 162 -23.18 -4.18 -11.17
CA ASP A 162 -24.07 -4.71 -10.13
C ASP A 162 -23.29 -5.47 -9.06
N GLU A 163 -22.29 -6.27 -9.44
CA GLU A 163 -21.42 -6.98 -8.50
C GLU A 163 -20.52 -6.02 -7.72
N ILE A 164 -20.01 -4.98 -8.38
CA ILE A 164 -19.19 -3.94 -7.73
C ILE A 164 -20.07 -3.17 -6.74
N GLU A 165 -21.28 -2.77 -7.13
CA GLU A 165 -22.25 -2.13 -6.24
C GLU A 165 -22.58 -3.03 -5.05
N ALA A 166 -22.82 -4.32 -5.24
CA ALA A 166 -23.09 -5.25 -4.13
C ALA A 166 -21.96 -5.28 -3.07
N CYS A 167 -20.72 -5.03 -3.48
CA CYS A 167 -19.56 -4.97 -2.58
C CYS A 167 -19.36 -3.59 -1.93
N PHE A 168 -19.61 -2.50 -2.65
CA PHE A 168 -19.20 -1.13 -2.28
C PHE A 168 -20.36 -0.14 -2.16
N ASP A 169 -21.62 -0.59 -2.11
CA ASP A 169 -22.79 0.26 -1.95
C ASP A 169 -22.79 1.08 -0.66
N GLN A 170 -22.22 0.50 0.41
CA GLN A 170 -22.20 1.01 1.78
C GLN A 170 -20.78 0.89 2.37
N VAL A 171 -19.83 1.63 1.80
CA VAL A 171 -18.47 1.69 2.36
C VAL A 171 -18.50 2.50 3.66
N GLU A 172 -18.14 1.88 4.78
CA GLU A 172 -17.92 2.58 6.04
C GLU A 172 -16.45 3.01 6.13
N ILE A 173 -16.22 4.33 6.27
CA ILE A 173 -14.89 4.93 6.45
C ILE A 173 -14.95 5.81 7.69
N PRO A 174 -13.93 5.81 8.57
CA PRO A 174 -13.90 6.70 9.73
C PRO A 174 -13.85 8.19 9.30
N ASP A 175 -14.54 9.06 10.03
CA ASP A 175 -14.67 10.49 9.68
C ASP A 175 -13.36 11.28 9.83
N ASP A 176 -12.42 10.77 10.63
CA ASP A 176 -11.24 11.50 11.11
C ASP A 176 -9.92 10.90 10.63
N VAL A 177 -9.93 10.23 9.47
CA VAL A 177 -8.73 9.57 8.93
C VAL A 177 -7.66 10.58 8.55
N THR A 178 -6.53 10.44 9.24
CA THR A 178 -5.28 11.12 8.99
C THR A 178 -4.16 10.09 8.89
N TYR A 179 -3.02 10.45 8.31
CA TYR A 179 -1.92 9.50 8.12
C TYR A 179 -1.41 8.90 9.44
N ASP A 180 -1.35 9.70 10.52
CA ASP A 180 -0.97 9.26 11.86
C ASP A 180 -1.92 8.22 12.47
N LYS A 181 -3.10 8.02 11.89
CA LYS A 181 -4.09 7.00 12.27
C LYS A 181 -4.05 5.78 11.36
N THR A 182 -2.94 5.59 10.64
CA THR A 182 -2.71 4.39 9.83
C THR A 182 -2.12 3.26 10.71
N PRO A 183 -2.61 2.02 10.60
CA PRO A 183 -3.72 1.60 9.75
C PRO A 183 -5.08 2.07 10.27
N TYR A 184 -5.98 2.43 9.36
CA TYR A 184 -7.40 2.61 9.66
C TYR A 184 -8.21 1.55 8.91
N THR A 185 -9.40 1.27 9.41
CA THR A 185 -10.26 0.24 8.86
C THR A 185 -11.35 0.83 8.00
N ILE A 186 -11.62 0.22 6.84
CA ILE A 186 -12.88 0.40 6.11
C ILE A 186 -13.70 -0.89 6.17
N LYS A 187 -15.03 -0.79 6.08
CA LYS A 187 -15.89 -1.97 5.95
C LYS A 187 -16.62 -1.95 4.62
N VAL A 188 -16.65 -3.12 3.99
CA VAL A 188 -17.31 -3.38 2.71
C VAL A 188 -17.99 -4.75 2.77
N LYS A 189 -18.63 -5.19 1.69
CA LYS A 189 -19.21 -6.51 1.58
C LYS A 189 -18.41 -7.40 0.62
N LYS A 190 -18.37 -8.69 0.91
CA LYS A 190 -17.99 -9.73 -0.06
C LYS A 190 -19.12 -9.92 -1.07
N LEU A 191 -18.83 -10.53 -2.22
CA LEU A 191 -19.86 -10.86 -3.24
C LEU A 191 -21.00 -11.73 -2.68
N CYS A 192 -20.75 -12.54 -1.67
CA CYS A 192 -21.78 -13.33 -0.98
C CYS A 192 -22.61 -12.53 0.04
N GLY A 193 -22.39 -11.22 0.14
CA GLY A 193 -23.09 -10.31 1.05
C GLY A 193 -22.56 -10.26 2.49
N SER A 194 -21.63 -11.14 2.86
CA SER A 194 -21.02 -11.12 4.20
C SER A 194 -20.05 -9.94 4.38
N PRO A 195 -19.92 -9.38 5.59
CA PRO A 195 -19.06 -8.24 5.83
C PRO A 195 -17.58 -8.58 5.64
N LEU A 196 -16.80 -7.60 5.20
CA LEU A 196 -15.35 -7.64 5.10
C LEU A 196 -14.75 -6.38 5.71
N ILE A 197 -13.80 -6.58 6.61
CA ILE A 197 -12.98 -5.55 7.23
C ILE A 197 -11.68 -5.44 6.43
N ILE A 198 -11.33 -4.24 5.97
CA ILE A 198 -10.08 -3.99 5.25
C ILE A 198 -9.26 -2.96 6.04
N ASN A 199 -8.08 -3.37 6.52
CA ASN A 199 -7.13 -2.49 7.19
C ASN A 199 -6.25 -1.79 6.15
N ILE A 200 -6.39 -0.48 6.03
CA ILE A 200 -5.66 0.34 5.05
C ILE A 200 -4.37 0.87 5.66
N PHE A 201 -3.24 0.51 5.06
CA PHE A 201 -1.93 1.02 5.42
C PHE A 201 -1.42 1.99 4.35
N TRP A 202 -1.27 3.26 4.69
CA TRP A 202 -0.49 4.21 3.90
C TRP A 202 0.97 4.16 4.32
N ALA A 203 1.87 4.00 3.36
CA ALA A 203 3.30 4.19 3.54
C ALA A 203 3.76 5.42 2.75
N ASP A 204 4.24 6.45 3.44
CA ASP A 204 4.70 7.70 2.85
C ASP A 204 6.18 7.64 2.46
N PHE A 205 6.42 7.18 1.24
CA PHE A 205 7.74 7.20 0.61
C PHE A 205 7.95 8.45 -0.24
N SER A 206 7.17 9.52 -0.04
CA SER A 206 7.44 10.78 -0.72
C SER A 206 8.79 11.35 -0.28
N PHE A 207 9.59 11.80 -1.26
CA PHE A 207 10.89 12.41 -0.98
C PHE A 207 11.12 13.63 -1.85
N ILE A 208 10.71 14.78 -1.33
CA ILE A 208 10.74 16.08 -2.03
C ILE A 208 11.48 17.08 -1.13
N PRO A 209 12.82 17.06 -1.14
CA PRO A 209 13.58 18.02 -0.36
C PRO A 209 13.26 19.44 -0.82
N LEU A 210 12.98 20.33 0.14
CA LEU A 210 12.70 21.75 -0.12
C LEU A 210 13.97 22.62 0.03
N ASP A 211 14.95 22.12 0.77
CA ASP A 211 16.24 22.79 0.99
C ASP A 211 17.09 22.82 -0.29
N LYS A 212 18.04 23.77 -0.35
CA LYS A 212 18.87 23.97 -1.54
C LYS A 212 19.76 22.76 -1.83
N SER A 213 20.37 22.17 -0.80
CA SER A 213 21.26 21.01 -0.93
C SER A 213 20.55 19.79 -1.50
N GLY A 214 19.36 19.46 -1.01
CA GLY A 214 18.59 18.34 -1.54
C GLY A 214 18.05 18.59 -2.95
N ARG A 215 17.58 19.81 -3.25
CA ARG A 215 17.09 20.17 -4.61
C ARG A 215 18.17 20.15 -5.68
N GLN A 216 19.41 20.50 -5.33
CA GLN A 216 20.54 20.55 -6.25
C GLN A 216 21.25 19.21 -6.43
N SER A 217 20.91 18.19 -5.64
CA SER A 217 21.47 16.85 -5.80
C SER A 217 21.05 16.22 -7.13
N GLU A 218 22.04 15.94 -7.97
CA GLU A 218 21.84 15.36 -9.29
C GLU A 218 21.13 14.00 -9.22
N SER A 219 21.51 13.14 -8.27
CA SER A 219 20.89 11.82 -8.10
C SER A 219 19.39 11.92 -7.75
N ILE A 220 19.03 12.88 -6.89
CA ILE A 220 17.64 13.16 -6.52
C ILE A 220 16.88 13.73 -7.71
N GLN A 221 17.50 14.59 -8.52
CA GLN A 221 16.88 15.16 -9.71
C GLN A 221 16.54 14.11 -10.77
N ILE A 222 17.46 13.18 -11.04
CA ILE A 222 17.23 12.06 -11.99
C ILE A 222 16.11 11.16 -11.50
N LYS A 223 16.15 10.77 -10.22
CA LYS A 223 15.10 9.94 -9.61
C LYS A 223 13.73 10.62 -9.65
N ASN A 224 13.66 11.92 -9.37
CA ASN A 224 12.40 12.68 -9.49
C ASN A 224 11.90 12.77 -10.94
N ALA A 225 12.79 12.93 -11.91
CA ALA A 225 12.42 12.89 -13.32
C ALA A 225 11.84 11.53 -13.72
N ARG A 226 12.45 10.43 -13.24
CA ARG A 226 11.93 9.07 -13.42
C ARG A 226 10.52 8.93 -12.87
N LEU A 227 10.28 9.36 -11.63
CA LEU A 227 8.96 9.27 -10.99
C LEU A 227 7.91 10.07 -11.76
N ALA A 228 8.25 11.28 -12.21
CA ALA A 228 7.37 12.12 -13.00
C ALA A 228 7.05 11.49 -14.36
N LEU A 229 8.05 10.92 -15.06
CA LEU A 229 7.84 10.18 -16.32
C LEU A 229 6.89 9.01 -16.13
N MET A 230 7.11 8.20 -15.08
CA MET A 230 6.26 7.06 -14.76
C MET A 230 4.81 7.52 -14.52
N THR A 231 4.62 8.57 -13.73
CA THR A 231 3.29 9.11 -13.42
C THR A 231 2.58 9.61 -14.68
N ALA A 232 3.26 10.44 -15.48
CA ALA A 232 2.71 10.98 -16.72
C ALA A 232 2.41 9.88 -17.74
N PHE A 233 3.21 8.81 -17.81
CA PHE A 233 2.95 7.68 -18.70
C PHE A 233 1.69 6.92 -18.29
N PHE A 234 1.48 6.68 -17.00
CA PHE A 234 0.26 6.05 -16.50
C PHE A 234 -0.98 6.90 -16.75
N GLU A 235 -0.87 8.23 -16.68
CA GLU A 235 -1.96 9.14 -17.03
C GLU A 235 -2.26 9.11 -18.53
N TYR A 236 -1.23 9.16 -19.38
CA TYR A 236 -1.38 9.04 -20.84
C TYR A 236 -2.02 7.71 -21.25
N LYS A 237 -1.67 6.59 -20.60
CA LYS A 237 -2.29 5.29 -20.88
C LYS A 237 -3.81 5.30 -20.62
N LYS A 238 -4.27 6.13 -19.68
CA LYS A 238 -5.70 6.27 -19.33
C LYS A 238 -6.43 7.23 -20.27
N ASP A 239 -5.79 8.31 -20.67
CA ASP A 239 -6.30 9.25 -21.66
C ASP A 239 -5.21 9.67 -22.65
N PRO A 240 -5.14 9.01 -23.82
CA PRO A 240 -4.14 9.31 -24.85
C PRO A 240 -4.23 10.74 -25.41
N ASN A 241 -5.27 11.51 -25.11
CA ASN A 241 -5.43 12.89 -25.56
C ASN A 241 -4.61 13.89 -24.74
N LEU A 242 -4.02 13.50 -23.60
CA LEU A 242 -3.20 14.36 -22.73
C LEU A 242 -1.96 14.97 -23.41
N GLY A 243 -1.62 14.53 -24.63
CA GLY A 243 -0.49 15.05 -25.40
C GLY A 243 0.86 14.65 -24.81
N THR A 244 1.89 14.54 -25.66
CA THR A 244 3.21 14.04 -25.23
C THR A 244 4.22 15.14 -24.88
N GLN A 245 3.83 16.42 -25.01
CA GLN A 245 4.73 17.56 -24.80
C GLN A 245 5.31 17.60 -23.37
N GLN A 246 4.54 17.18 -22.37
CA GLN A 246 5.00 17.11 -20.98
C GLN A 246 6.14 16.09 -20.75
N PHE A 247 6.32 15.11 -21.64
CA PHE A 247 7.40 14.12 -21.51
C PHE A 247 8.77 14.66 -21.90
N ILE A 248 8.85 15.61 -22.83
CA ILE A 248 10.11 16.13 -23.38
C ILE A 248 11.05 16.66 -22.28
N PRO A 249 10.64 17.63 -21.43
CA PRO A 249 11.52 18.15 -20.38
C PRO A 249 11.89 17.08 -19.34
N LEU A 250 11.01 16.10 -19.10
CA LEU A 250 11.27 15.00 -18.19
C LEU A 250 12.29 13.99 -18.74
N LEU A 251 12.22 13.70 -20.05
CA LEU A 251 13.19 12.85 -20.75
C LEU A 251 14.56 13.53 -20.82
N GLN A 252 14.62 14.82 -21.12
CA GLN A 252 15.87 15.61 -21.09
C GLN A 252 16.54 15.52 -19.72
N LYS A 253 15.78 15.73 -18.65
CA LYS A 253 16.29 15.64 -17.28
C LYS A 253 16.70 14.21 -16.88
N TYR A 254 15.96 13.19 -17.32
CA TYR A 254 16.24 11.79 -16.97
C TYR A 254 17.47 11.24 -17.71
N PHE A 255 17.59 11.52 -19.00
CA PHE A 255 18.72 11.08 -19.83
C PHE A 255 19.91 12.03 -19.79
N LYS A 256 19.78 13.20 -19.14
CA LYS A 256 20.77 14.27 -19.11
C LYS A 256 21.15 14.73 -20.53
N PHE A 257 20.15 14.93 -21.39
CA PHE A 257 20.41 15.64 -22.64
C PHE A 257 20.78 17.08 -22.28
N ASP A 258 21.95 17.54 -22.77
CA ASP A 258 22.36 18.93 -22.61
C ASP A 258 21.29 19.86 -23.23
N GLU A 259 20.97 20.96 -22.54
CA GLU A 259 20.23 22.10 -23.14
C GLU A 259 21.13 22.90 -24.08
#